data_AF-A0A956PPK6-F1
#
_entry.id   AF-A0A956PPK6-F1
#
_cell.length_a   1.000
_cell.length_b   1.000
_cell.length_c   1.000
_cell.angle_alpha   90.00
_cell.angle_beta   90.00
_cell.angle_gamma   90.00
#
_symmetry.space_group_name_H-M   'P 1'
#
loop_
_entity.id
_entity.type
_entity.pdbx_description
1 polymer ?
#
loop_
_entity_poly.entity_id
_entity_poly.type
_entity_poly.pdbx_seq_one_letter_code
_entity_poly.pdbx_strand_id
1 'polypeptide(L)'
;MTAFHFLLLLIASLLSGCSGRPSTQPSGHPAPPAEVMQISDELQLATVKLTAKADQRLGISVHPVQKTDVANRRPYPGVVVVPPENQTVLLAPVAGTVHYTGPGALAMGTAVSQGQPLFSLEPLQTKDDFALGPAQLDQLNTSRITIEQSAAALQGRIDIAKADLKAAKIEQERAVQLFEEKVGSRRRVDETTAR
;
A
#
# COMPACT_ATOMS: atom_id res chain seq x y z
N MET A 1 35.60 101.10 -41.04
CA MET A 1 35.66 100.35 -42.31
C MET A 1 34.48 99.38 -42.40
N THR A 2 33.27 99.94 -42.35
CA THR A 2 32.00 99.23 -42.08
C THR A 2 30.97 99.44 -43.20
N ALA A 3 31.38 100.04 -44.33
CA ALA A 3 30.49 100.42 -45.43
C ALA A 3 30.33 99.31 -46.51
N PHE A 4 31.24 98.33 -46.57
CA PHE A 4 31.23 97.30 -47.62
C PHE A 4 30.33 96.09 -47.28
N HIS A 5 30.01 95.87 -46.00
CA HIS A 5 29.15 94.78 -45.55
C HIS A 5 27.64 95.10 -45.67
N PHE A 6 27.27 96.38 -45.77
CA PHE A 6 25.86 96.80 -45.84
C PHE A 6 25.28 96.66 -47.26
N LEU A 7 26.12 96.70 -48.30
CA LEU A 7 25.72 96.56 -49.70
C LEU A 7 25.44 95.10 -50.10
N LEU A 8 26.09 94.13 -49.44
CA LEU A 8 25.96 92.70 -49.78
C LEU A 8 24.74 92.03 -49.11
N LEU A 9 24.19 92.65 -48.06
CA LEU A 9 23.01 92.15 -47.33
C LEU A 9 21.67 92.64 -47.92
N LEU A 10 21.70 93.64 -48.82
CA LEU A 10 20.50 94.18 -49.48
C LEU A 10 20.10 93.39 -50.75
N ILE A 11 20.97 92.54 -51.28
CA ILE A 11 20.73 91.77 -52.52
C ILE A 11 20.13 90.37 -52.23
N ALA A 12 20.20 89.90 -50.98
CA ALA A 12 19.70 88.58 -50.59
C ALA A 12 18.19 88.53 -50.23
N SER A 13 17.48 89.66 -50.26
CA SER A 13 16.09 89.77 -49.80
C SER A 13 15.02 89.78 -50.90
N LEU A 14 15.39 89.53 -52.17
CA LEU A 14 14.47 89.71 -53.32
C LEU A 14 14.06 88.44 -54.09
N LEU A 15 14.37 87.21 -53.63
CA LEU A 15 14.10 86.00 -54.44
C LEU A 15 13.49 84.78 -53.74
N SER A 16 12.40 84.91 -52.97
CA SER A 16 11.53 83.74 -52.76
C SER A 16 10.08 84.13 -52.54
N GLY A 17 9.37 84.28 -53.66
CA GLY A 17 7.93 84.45 -53.76
C GLY A 17 7.16 83.13 -53.63
N CYS A 18 5.91 83.28 -53.22
CA CYS A 18 4.86 82.28 -53.02
C CYS A 18 4.58 81.43 -54.28
N SER A 19 4.43 80.12 -54.09
CA SER A 19 3.72 79.24 -55.04
C SER A 19 2.45 78.70 -54.38
N GLY A 20 1.31 79.23 -54.80
CA GLY A 20 -0.01 78.70 -54.44
C GLY A 20 -0.27 77.38 -55.18
N ARG A 21 -0.70 76.35 -54.44
CA ARG A 21 -1.21 75.08 -54.99
C ARG A 21 -2.74 75.05 -54.86
N PRO A 22 -3.48 74.73 -55.94
CA PRO A 22 -4.94 74.59 -55.88
C PRO A 22 -5.32 73.29 -55.17
N SER A 23 -6.31 73.36 -54.27
CA SER A 23 -6.92 72.18 -53.63
C SER A 23 -7.77 71.42 -54.64
N THR A 24 -7.33 70.23 -54.99
CA THR A 24 -8.14 69.26 -55.74
C THR A 24 -8.80 68.33 -54.74
N GLN A 25 -10.13 68.42 -54.60
CA GLN A 25 -10.93 67.40 -53.93
C GLN A 25 -10.89 66.10 -54.73
N PRO A 26 -10.60 64.94 -54.12
CA PRO A 26 -10.93 63.65 -54.69
C PRO A 26 -12.26 63.17 -54.11
N SER A 27 -13.31 63.23 -54.92
CA SER A 27 -14.52 62.44 -54.74
C SER A 27 -14.23 60.97 -55.08
N GLY A 28 -14.20 60.10 -54.07
CA GLY A 28 -14.07 58.66 -54.25
C GLY A 28 -13.85 57.97 -52.91
N HIS A 29 -14.92 57.49 -52.28
CA HIS A 29 -14.79 56.69 -51.07
C HIS A 29 -14.05 55.37 -51.38
N PRO A 30 -13.09 54.94 -50.54
CA PRO A 30 -12.46 53.63 -50.67
C PRO A 30 -13.51 52.53 -50.50
N ALA A 31 -13.43 51.49 -51.32
CA ALA A 31 -14.33 50.35 -51.28
C ALA A 31 -14.49 49.82 -49.84
N PRO A 32 -15.74 49.54 -49.40
CA PRO A 32 -16.02 49.22 -48.01
C PRO A 32 -15.26 47.97 -47.58
N PRO A 33 -14.73 47.92 -46.35
CA PRO A 33 -13.89 46.82 -45.87
C PRO A 33 -14.63 45.48 -45.68
N ALA A 34 -15.96 45.49 -45.87
CA ALA A 34 -16.83 44.33 -45.85
C ALA A 34 -17.91 44.52 -46.93
N GLU A 35 -18.13 43.50 -47.74
CA GLU A 35 -19.19 43.45 -48.75
C GLU A 35 -20.34 42.60 -48.19
N VAL A 36 -21.50 43.23 -48.01
CA VAL A 36 -22.74 42.54 -47.64
C VAL A 36 -23.35 42.01 -48.94
N MET A 37 -23.18 40.70 -49.20
CA MET A 37 -23.78 40.05 -50.36
C MET A 37 -25.31 40.23 -50.32
N GLN A 38 -25.94 40.50 -51.48
CA GLN A 38 -27.40 40.55 -51.57
C GLN A 38 -27.95 39.12 -51.49
N ILE A 39 -28.64 38.83 -50.38
CA ILE A 39 -28.97 37.48 -49.89
C ILE A 39 -30.24 36.97 -50.57
N SER A 40 -30.17 35.78 -51.18
CA SER A 40 -31.33 35.04 -51.71
C SER A 40 -31.73 33.82 -50.87
N ASP A 41 -30.99 33.53 -49.78
CA ASP A 41 -31.17 32.32 -48.96
C ASP A 41 -30.99 32.63 -47.45
N GLU A 42 -31.98 32.27 -46.64
CA GLU A 42 -32.16 32.75 -45.25
C GLU A 42 -31.02 32.32 -44.29
N LEU A 43 -30.39 31.19 -44.57
CA LEU A 43 -29.26 30.67 -43.77
C LEU A 43 -28.00 31.56 -43.83
N GLN A 44 -27.89 32.45 -44.81
CA GLN A 44 -26.72 33.33 -44.97
C GLN A 44 -26.83 34.65 -44.20
N LEU A 45 -27.98 34.94 -43.56
CA LEU A 45 -28.23 36.19 -42.81
C LEU A 45 -27.26 36.42 -41.63
N ALA A 46 -26.68 35.35 -41.07
CA ALA A 46 -25.77 35.44 -39.91
C ALA A 46 -24.28 35.36 -40.29
N THR A 47 -23.91 35.31 -41.57
CA THR A 47 -22.52 35.11 -42.00
C THR A 47 -21.90 36.41 -42.53
N VAL A 48 -20.95 36.96 -41.77
CA VAL A 48 -20.14 38.12 -42.21
C VAL A 48 -18.81 37.63 -42.76
N LYS A 49 -18.51 37.96 -44.02
CA LYS A 49 -17.20 37.68 -44.65
C LYS A 49 -16.26 38.87 -44.43
N LEU A 50 -15.16 38.63 -43.74
CA LEU A 50 -14.12 39.62 -43.53
C LEU A 50 -13.07 39.58 -44.65
N THR A 51 -12.49 40.73 -44.95
CA THR A 51 -11.34 40.83 -45.86
C THR A 51 -10.04 40.59 -45.09
N ALA A 52 -9.00 40.05 -45.74
CA ALA A 52 -7.73 39.74 -45.08
C ALA A 52 -7.07 40.95 -44.37
N LYS A 53 -7.29 42.17 -44.88
CA LYS A 53 -6.86 43.42 -44.22
C LYS A 53 -7.67 43.73 -42.96
N ALA A 54 -8.94 43.34 -42.90
CA ALA A 54 -9.78 43.47 -41.71
C ALA A 54 -9.33 42.46 -40.63
N ASP A 55 -9.05 41.20 -41.00
CA ASP A 55 -8.55 40.19 -40.06
C ASP A 55 -7.25 40.62 -39.38
N GLN A 56 -6.30 41.18 -40.15
CA GLN A 56 -5.03 41.67 -39.62
C GLN A 56 -5.20 42.89 -38.70
N ARG A 57 -6.12 43.81 -39.02
CA ARG A 57 -6.43 44.97 -38.16
C ARG A 57 -7.15 44.58 -36.88
N LEU A 58 -7.95 43.52 -36.94
CA LEU A 58 -8.68 42.97 -35.79
C LEU A 58 -7.82 42.04 -34.92
N GLY A 59 -6.60 41.70 -35.37
CA GLY A 59 -5.67 40.88 -34.60
C GLY A 59 -6.12 39.43 -34.41
N ILE A 60 -6.91 38.91 -35.35
CA ILE A 60 -7.45 37.55 -35.26
C ILE A 60 -6.33 36.55 -35.54
N SER A 61 -5.94 35.77 -34.53
CA SER A 61 -5.02 34.64 -34.68
C SER A 61 -5.81 33.33 -34.73
N VAL A 62 -5.54 32.54 -35.77
CA VAL A 62 -6.16 31.22 -35.95
C VAL A 62 -5.07 30.16 -35.76
N HIS A 63 -5.37 29.17 -34.91
CA HIS A 63 -4.52 28.01 -34.72
C HIS A 63 -5.28 26.73 -35.09
N PRO A 64 -4.60 25.74 -35.70
CA PRO A 64 -5.24 24.48 -36.06
C PRO A 64 -5.69 23.75 -34.80
N VAL A 65 -6.98 23.41 -34.74
CA VAL A 65 -7.55 22.63 -33.63
C VAL A 65 -7.22 21.15 -33.87
N GLN A 66 -6.46 20.56 -32.95
CA GLN A 66 -6.19 19.13 -32.93
C GLN A 66 -6.98 18.49 -31.79
N LYS A 67 -7.67 17.37 -32.07
CA LYS A 67 -8.26 16.55 -31.02
C LYS A 67 -7.16 15.70 -30.41
N THR A 68 -6.91 15.92 -29.13
CA THR A 68 -5.93 15.18 -28.34
C THR A 68 -6.57 14.78 -27.03
N ASP A 69 -6.22 13.59 -26.54
CA ASP A 69 -6.67 13.14 -25.23
C ASP A 69 -5.92 13.91 -24.15
N VAL A 70 -6.67 14.68 -23.37
CA VAL A 70 -6.12 15.47 -22.26
C VAL A 70 -6.61 14.87 -20.95
N ALA A 71 -5.67 14.45 -20.10
CA ALA A 71 -5.98 13.95 -18.78
C ALA A 71 -6.12 15.11 -17.78
N ASN A 72 -7.25 15.18 -17.09
CA ASN A 72 -7.41 16.10 -15.98
C ASN A 72 -6.64 15.57 -14.75
N ARG A 73 -5.69 16.34 -14.23
CA ARG A 73 -4.92 16.00 -13.03
C ARG A 73 -5.22 17.00 -11.93
N ARG A 74 -5.53 16.49 -10.75
CA ARG A 74 -5.65 17.28 -9.53
C ARG A 74 -4.60 16.79 -8.52
N PRO A 75 -3.76 17.67 -7.96
CA PRO A 75 -2.84 17.27 -6.91
C PRO A 75 -3.63 16.94 -5.65
N TYR A 76 -3.30 15.81 -5.03
CA TYR A 76 -3.81 15.41 -3.72
C TYR A 76 -2.63 15.19 -2.78
N PRO A 77 -2.71 15.64 -1.52
CA PRO A 77 -1.74 15.26 -0.51
C PRO A 77 -1.87 13.75 -0.26
N GLY A 78 -0.76 13.03 -0.43
CA GLY A 78 -0.66 11.62 -0.11
C GLY A 78 0.22 11.42 1.12
N VAL A 79 -0.09 10.42 1.92
CA VAL A 79 0.77 9.94 3.02
C VAL A 79 1.20 8.52 2.68
N VAL A 80 2.49 8.24 2.80
CA VAL A 80 3.03 6.88 2.70
C VAL A 80 3.09 6.32 4.11
N VAL A 81 2.28 5.30 4.38
CA VAL A 81 2.28 4.57 5.65
C VAL A 81 2.65 3.12 5.37
N VAL A 82 3.34 2.48 6.31
CA VAL A 82 3.53 1.03 6.27
C VAL A 82 2.15 0.39 6.46
N PRO A 83 1.75 -0.58 5.62
CA PRO A 83 0.46 -1.24 5.78
C PRO A 83 0.35 -1.84 7.18
N PRO A 84 -0.79 -1.65 7.87
CA PRO A 84 -0.95 -2.06 9.27
C PRO A 84 -0.80 -3.58 9.44
N GLU A 85 -1.04 -4.38 8.38
CA GLU A 85 -0.83 -5.84 8.44
C GLU A 85 0.61 -6.26 8.79
N ASN A 86 1.60 -5.38 8.58
CA ASN A 86 3.02 -5.68 8.85
C ASN A 86 3.57 -4.90 10.07
N GLN A 87 2.69 -4.30 10.87
CA GLN A 87 3.08 -3.61 12.09
C GLN A 87 2.70 -4.45 13.32
N THR A 88 3.71 -4.83 14.11
CA THR A 88 3.50 -5.49 15.39
C THR A 88 4.28 -4.80 16.49
N VAL A 89 3.72 -4.79 17.70
CA VAL A 89 4.38 -4.26 18.89
C VAL A 89 4.85 -5.47 19.71
N LEU A 90 6.15 -5.55 19.95
CA LEU A 90 6.73 -6.56 20.83
C LEU A 90 6.75 -6.01 22.26
N LEU A 91 6.09 -6.74 23.17
CA LEU A 91 6.03 -6.41 24.60
C LEU A 91 6.78 -7.50 25.39
N ALA A 92 7.49 -7.10 26.43
CA ALA A 92 8.11 -8.05 27.35
C ALA A 92 7.01 -8.69 28.23
N PRO A 93 7.00 -10.02 28.42
CA PRO A 93 5.98 -10.71 29.21
C PRO A 93 6.10 -10.43 30.71
N VAL A 94 7.28 -10.07 31.20
CA VAL A 94 7.59 -9.84 32.62
C VAL A 94 8.51 -8.62 32.74
N ALA A 95 8.45 -7.93 33.88
CA ALA A 95 9.37 -6.85 34.20
C ALA A 95 10.82 -7.38 34.30
N GLY A 96 11.76 -6.71 33.63
CA GLY A 96 13.15 -7.13 33.58
C GLY A 96 14.03 -6.20 32.76
N THR A 97 15.32 -6.50 32.76
CA THR A 97 16.33 -5.87 31.92
C THR A 97 16.34 -6.54 30.55
N VAL A 98 16.24 -5.76 29.48
CA VAL A 98 16.27 -6.26 28.10
C VAL A 98 17.68 -6.13 27.55
N HIS A 99 18.26 -7.26 27.14
CA HIS A 99 19.57 -7.35 26.50
C HIS A 99 19.38 -7.64 25.02
N TYR A 100 20.18 -7.03 24.15
CA TYR A 100 20.19 -7.36 22.72
C TYR A 100 21.08 -8.57 22.45
N THR A 101 20.61 -9.53 21.65
CA THR A 101 21.29 -10.82 21.42
C THR A 101 22.09 -10.89 20.12
N GLY A 102 22.09 -9.83 19.31
CA GLY A 102 22.80 -9.81 18.02
C GLY A 102 24.25 -9.29 18.10
N PRO A 103 25.02 -9.45 17.02
CA PRO A 103 26.39 -8.94 16.91
C PRO A 103 26.37 -7.41 16.69
N GLY A 104 26.22 -6.62 17.75
CA GLY A 104 26.29 -5.15 17.70
C GLY A 104 25.07 -4.46 18.32
N ALA A 105 24.75 -3.25 17.89
CA ALA A 105 23.52 -2.57 18.26
C ALA A 105 22.45 -2.79 17.19
N LEU A 106 21.19 -3.01 17.58
CA LEU A 106 20.08 -3.06 16.63
C LEU A 106 19.84 -1.67 16.02
N ALA A 107 20.15 -1.50 14.73
CA ALA A 107 19.84 -0.27 14.02
C ALA A 107 18.40 -0.28 13.51
N MET A 108 17.74 0.88 13.53
CA MET A 108 16.45 1.03 12.87
C MET A 108 16.57 0.73 11.38
N GLY A 109 15.60 0.01 10.81
CA GLY A 109 15.61 -0.41 9.41
C GLY A 109 16.41 -1.69 9.14
N THR A 110 16.97 -2.33 10.17
CA THR A 110 17.59 -3.67 10.03
C THR A 110 16.51 -4.70 9.69
N ALA A 111 16.74 -5.50 8.64
CA ALA A 111 15.86 -6.62 8.28
C ALA A 111 16.00 -7.75 9.30
N VAL A 112 14.86 -8.32 9.70
CA VAL A 112 14.79 -9.43 10.66
C VAL A 112 13.99 -10.58 10.05
N SER A 113 14.37 -11.81 10.38
CA SER A 113 13.68 -13.02 9.92
C SER A 113 12.75 -13.57 11.00
N GLN A 114 11.73 -14.32 10.59
CA GLN A 114 10.86 -15.04 11.54
C GLN A 114 11.68 -16.00 12.40
N GLY A 115 11.48 -15.95 13.72
CA GLY A 115 12.19 -16.81 14.68
C GLY A 115 13.61 -16.34 15.01
N GLN A 116 14.09 -15.22 14.45
CA GLN A 116 15.37 -14.65 14.81
C GLN A 116 15.32 -14.08 16.24
N PRO A 117 16.22 -14.51 17.15
CA PRO A 117 16.31 -13.92 18.48
C PRO A 117 16.87 -12.49 18.38
N LEU A 118 16.07 -11.51 18.82
CA LEU A 118 16.47 -10.10 18.87
C LEU A 118 16.90 -9.67 20.26
N PHE A 119 16.14 -10.08 21.27
CA PHE A 119 16.36 -9.68 22.65
C PHE A 119 16.32 -10.89 23.59
N SER A 120 17.09 -10.81 24.67
CA SER A 120 17.03 -11.68 25.83
C SER A 120 16.52 -10.86 27.00
N LEU A 121 15.55 -11.41 27.74
CA LEU A 121 14.99 -10.77 28.91
C LEU A 121 15.64 -11.38 30.16
N GLU A 122 16.25 -10.55 30.99
CA GLU A 122 16.66 -10.88 32.35
C GLU A 122 15.59 -10.33 33.31
N PRO A 123 14.69 -11.16 33.86
CA PRO A 123 13.64 -10.68 34.75
C PRO A 123 14.21 -9.97 35.98
N LEU A 124 13.57 -8.89 36.43
CA LEU A 124 13.98 -8.14 37.64
C LEU A 124 13.66 -8.92 38.94
N GLN A 125 13.04 -10.08 38.82
CA GLN A 125 12.76 -10.98 39.92
C GLN A 125 14.07 -11.30 40.65
N THR A 126 14.13 -10.94 41.92
CA THR A 126 15.16 -11.38 42.85
C THR A 126 15.28 -12.90 42.74
N LYS A 127 16.48 -13.47 42.79
CA LYS A 127 16.71 -14.91 42.64
C LYS A 127 15.86 -15.78 43.61
N ASP A 128 15.29 -15.16 44.64
CA ASP A 128 14.37 -15.76 45.61
C ASP A 128 12.90 -15.84 45.16
N ASP A 129 12.43 -15.06 44.17
CA ASP A 129 11.02 -15.12 43.72
C ASP A 129 10.78 -16.24 42.69
N PHE A 130 11.84 -16.80 42.09
CA PHE A 130 11.79 -18.09 41.38
C PHE A 130 11.94 -19.30 42.31
N ALA A 131 12.31 -19.09 43.59
CA ALA A 131 11.93 -20.06 44.59
C ALA A 131 10.42 -19.90 44.72
N LEU A 132 9.69 -20.75 43.98
CA LEU A 132 8.28 -21.03 44.19
C LEU A 132 7.95 -20.73 45.65
N GLY A 133 7.06 -19.77 45.91
CA GLY A 133 6.67 -19.47 47.29
C GLY A 133 6.25 -20.78 47.98
N PRO A 134 6.30 -20.88 49.32
CA PRO A 134 6.01 -22.15 50.01
C PRO A 134 4.70 -22.81 49.53
N ALA A 135 3.68 -22.00 49.23
CA ALA A 135 2.42 -22.46 48.65
C ALA A 135 2.53 -23.06 47.23
N GLN A 136 3.39 -22.51 46.36
CA GLN A 136 3.59 -23.02 45.01
C GLN A 136 4.49 -24.27 44.98
N LEU A 137 5.46 -24.37 45.90
CA LEU A 137 6.22 -25.61 46.10
C LEU A 137 5.30 -26.74 46.53
N ASP A 138 4.41 -26.46 47.47
CA ASP A 138 3.42 -27.43 47.94
C ASP A 138 2.47 -27.85 46.81
N GLN A 139 2.04 -26.92 45.95
CA GLN A 139 1.23 -27.24 44.77
C GLN A 139 1.96 -28.12 43.76
N LEU A 140 3.24 -27.88 43.49
CA LEU A 140 4.02 -28.73 42.59
C LEU A 140 4.29 -30.10 43.19
N ASN A 141 4.60 -30.17 44.48
CA ASN A 141 4.81 -31.43 45.19
C ASN A 141 3.53 -32.27 45.21
N THR A 142 2.38 -31.67 45.53
CA THR A 142 1.08 -32.35 45.48
C THR A 142 0.70 -32.79 44.08
N SER A 143 0.97 -31.96 43.06
CA SER A 143 0.76 -32.33 41.65
C SER A 143 1.63 -33.52 41.24
N ARG A 144 2.91 -33.54 41.65
CA ARG A 144 3.83 -34.64 41.37
C ARG A 144 3.37 -35.93 42.04
N ILE A 145 2.99 -35.87 43.32
CA ILE A 145 2.45 -37.01 44.07
C ILE A 145 1.19 -37.55 43.37
N THR A 146 0.31 -36.68 42.89
CA THR A 146 -0.92 -37.08 42.18
C THR A 146 -0.60 -37.82 40.88
N ILE A 147 0.38 -37.32 40.10
CA ILE A 147 0.83 -37.98 38.86
C ILE A 147 1.42 -39.35 39.18
N GLU A 148 2.28 -39.46 40.19
CA GLU A 148 2.90 -40.73 40.60
C GLU A 148 1.86 -41.75 41.08
N GLN A 149 0.86 -41.32 41.87
CA GLN A 149 -0.26 -42.17 42.29
C GLN A 149 -1.07 -42.66 41.10
N SER A 150 -1.36 -41.79 40.13
CA SER A 150 -2.09 -42.18 38.91
C SER A 150 -1.30 -43.18 38.06
N ALA A 151 0.02 -43.00 37.95
CA ALA A 151 0.90 -43.91 37.23
C ALA A 151 0.95 -45.30 37.91
N ALA A 152 1.06 -45.34 39.25
CA ALA A 152 1.03 -46.59 40.01
C ALA A 152 -0.33 -47.31 39.88
N ALA A 153 -1.45 -46.58 39.91
CA ALA A 153 -2.78 -47.15 39.71
C ALA A 153 -2.98 -47.73 38.31
N LEU A 154 -2.49 -47.03 37.27
CA LEU A 154 -2.52 -47.53 35.89
C LEU A 154 -1.65 -48.78 35.73
N GLN A 155 -0.47 -48.80 36.34
CA GLN A 155 0.40 -49.97 36.31
C GLN A 155 -0.26 -51.19 36.97
N GLY A 156 -0.91 -51.01 38.13
CA GLY A 156 -1.68 -52.08 38.76
C GLY A 156 -2.81 -52.62 37.86
N ARG A 157 -3.52 -51.74 37.13
CA ARG A 157 -4.53 -52.15 36.14
C ARG A 157 -3.93 -52.93 34.98
N ILE A 158 -2.75 -52.52 34.49
CA ILE A 158 -2.03 -53.24 33.43
C ILE A 158 -1.65 -54.64 33.89
N ASP A 159 -1.17 -54.78 35.12
CA ASP A 159 -0.70 -56.06 35.64
C ASP A 159 -1.86 -57.04 35.90
N ILE A 160 -3.01 -56.54 36.39
CA ILE A 160 -4.26 -57.31 36.48
C ILE A 160 -4.72 -57.74 35.08
N ALA A 161 -4.81 -56.81 34.13
CA ALA A 161 -5.23 -57.13 32.76
C ALA A 161 -4.31 -58.16 32.09
N LYS A 162 -2.99 -58.12 32.36
CA LYS A 162 -2.04 -59.15 31.89
C LYS A 162 -2.29 -60.51 32.54
N ALA A 163 -2.63 -60.55 33.82
CA ALA A 163 -2.95 -61.79 34.51
C ALA A 163 -4.24 -62.42 33.96
N ASP A 164 -5.27 -61.61 33.75
CA ASP A 164 -6.55 -62.03 33.16
C ASP A 164 -6.37 -62.54 31.73
N LEU A 165 -5.56 -61.85 30.92
CA LEU A 165 -5.24 -62.27 29.55
C LEU A 165 -4.51 -63.63 29.56
N LYS A 166 -3.56 -63.84 30.48
CA LYS A 166 -2.89 -65.14 30.62
C LYS A 166 -3.88 -66.24 31.02
N ALA A 167 -4.78 -65.97 31.96
CA ALA A 167 -5.79 -66.93 32.37
C ALA A 167 -6.74 -67.30 31.22
N ALA A 168 -7.23 -66.31 30.47
CA ALA A 168 -8.08 -66.50 29.31
C ALA A 168 -7.39 -67.32 28.19
N LYS A 169 -6.10 -67.06 27.92
CA LYS A 169 -5.30 -67.85 26.97
C LYS A 169 -5.19 -69.31 27.37
N ILE A 170 -4.92 -69.58 28.65
CA ILE A 170 -4.83 -70.95 29.16
C ILE A 170 -6.19 -71.66 29.02
N GLU A 171 -7.29 -70.96 29.28
CA GLU A 171 -8.64 -71.52 29.10
C GLU A 171 -8.94 -71.82 27.62
N GLN A 172 -8.56 -70.91 26.72
CA GLN A 172 -8.68 -71.10 25.28
C GLN A 172 -7.86 -72.30 24.79
N GLU A 173 -6.58 -72.39 25.16
CA GLU A 173 -5.69 -73.50 24.79
C GLU A 173 -6.27 -74.84 25.26
N ARG A 174 -6.76 -74.93 26.50
CA ARG A 174 -7.42 -76.15 27.00
C ARG A 174 -8.70 -76.47 26.23
N ALA A 175 -9.51 -75.47 25.89
CA ALA A 175 -10.75 -75.68 25.13
C ALA A 175 -10.46 -76.21 23.72
N VAL A 176 -9.42 -75.69 23.05
CA VAL A 176 -8.97 -76.17 21.74
C VAL A 176 -8.45 -77.60 21.85
N GLN A 177 -7.58 -77.89 22.81
CA GLN A 177 -7.03 -79.25 23.00
C GLN A 177 -8.14 -80.29 23.23
N LEU A 178 -9.11 -79.99 24.11
CA LEU A 178 -10.24 -80.90 24.36
C LEU A 178 -11.12 -81.13 23.13
N PHE A 179 -11.24 -80.12 22.26
CA PHE A 179 -11.97 -80.26 20.99
C PHE A 179 -11.21 -81.15 19.99
N GLU A 180 -9.88 -81.00 19.89
CA GLU A 180 -9.03 -81.84 19.05
C GLU A 180 -9.06 -83.32 19.48
N GLU A 181 -9.08 -83.58 20.79
CA GLU A 181 -9.23 -84.92 21.37
C GLU A 181 -10.65 -85.50 21.20
N LYS A 182 -11.58 -84.75 20.57
CA LYS A 182 -13.00 -85.10 20.34
C LYS A 182 -13.82 -85.32 21.62
N VAL A 183 -13.34 -84.82 22.76
CA VAL A 183 -14.02 -84.89 24.06
C VAL A 183 -14.80 -83.60 24.35
N GLY A 184 -14.47 -82.50 23.67
CA GLY A 184 -15.08 -81.18 23.81
C GLY A 184 -16.07 -80.80 22.70
N SER A 185 -16.93 -79.82 22.99
CA SER A 185 -17.87 -79.22 22.02
C SER A 185 -17.30 -77.94 21.40
N ARG A 186 -17.53 -77.74 20.09
CA ARG A 186 -17.14 -76.53 19.34
C ARG A 186 -17.62 -75.23 19.99
N ARG A 187 -18.79 -75.28 20.64
CA ARG A 187 -19.36 -74.15 21.38
C ARG A 187 -18.42 -73.61 22.47
N ARG A 188 -17.67 -74.48 23.16
CA ARG A 188 -16.73 -74.06 24.22
C ARG A 188 -15.51 -73.34 23.66
N VAL A 189 -15.08 -73.67 22.44
CA VAL A 189 -13.99 -72.99 21.74
C VAL A 189 -14.44 -71.61 21.27
N ASP A 190 -15.67 -71.51 20.76
CA ASP A 190 -16.26 -70.24 20.34
C ASP A 190 -16.47 -69.30 21.55
N GLU A 191 -16.92 -69.83 22.69
CA GLU A 191 -17.12 -69.07 23.94
C GLU A 191 -15.80 -68.51 24.53
N THR A 192 -14.69 -69.22 24.40
CA THR A 192 -13.37 -68.72 24.85
C THR A 192 -12.69 -67.79 23.85
N THR A 193 -13.05 -67.88 22.57
CA THR A 193 -12.54 -67.00 21.50
C THR A 193 -13.28 -65.66 21.45
N ALA A 194 -14.53 -65.61 21.93
CA ALA A 194 -15.35 -64.40 21.98
C ALA A 194 -15.11 -63.52 23.23
N ARG A 195 -14.30 -63.98 24.19
CA ARG A 195 -13.90 -63.24 25.40
C ARG A 195 -12.60 -62.48 25.19
#